data_AF-A0A358FXN2-F1
#
_entry.id   AF-A0A358FXN2-F1
#
_cell.length_a   1.000
_cell.length_b   1.000
_cell.length_c   1.000
_cell.angle_alpha   90.00
_cell.angle_beta   90.00
_cell.angle_gamma   90.00
#
_symmetry.space_group_name_H-M   'P 1'
#
loop_
_entity.id
_entity.type
_entity.pdbx_description
1 polymer ?
#
loop_
_entity_poly.entity_id
_entity_poly.type
_entity_poly.pdbx_seq_one_letter_code
_entity_poly.pdbx_strand_id
1 'polypeptide(L)'
;QALIQAGIDEGAELVCGGTGRPEGLEKGFYVRPTLFANVTNDMQIAQEEIFGPVLSMIGYENDQEAVSIANDTVFGLAGYISGSHDRAVEVARQIRTGNMHVNGAGPDFNAPFGGYKQSGNGREWGSHGLEEFLEVKAILGGAGST
;
A
#
# COMPACT_ATOMS: atom_id res chain seq x y z
N GLN A 1 -4.23 -8.95 19.95
CA GLN A 1 -3.58 -8.09 18.94
C GLN A 1 -2.22 -8.71 18.62
N ALA A 2 -2.20 -9.77 17.80
CA ALA A 2 -1.02 -10.63 17.65
C ALA A 2 0.16 -9.90 16.98
N LEU A 3 -0.08 -9.15 15.90
CA LEU A 3 0.98 -8.41 15.21
C LEU A 3 1.63 -7.32 16.07
N ILE A 4 0.87 -6.68 16.97
CA ILE A 4 1.48 -5.75 17.93
C ILE A 4 2.42 -6.49 18.89
N GLN A 5 2.04 -7.69 19.33
CA GLN A 5 2.92 -8.49 20.19
C GLN A 5 4.15 -9.00 19.42
N ALA A 6 3.98 -9.44 18.16
CA ALA A 6 5.08 -9.87 17.30
C ALA A 6 6.13 -8.76 17.12
N GLY A 7 5.72 -7.51 16.87
CA GLY A 7 6.65 -6.39 16.78
C GLY A 7 7.48 -6.16 18.05
N ILE A 8 6.88 -6.35 19.23
CA ILE A 8 7.59 -6.28 20.52
C ILE A 8 8.57 -7.45 20.65
N ASP A 9 8.12 -8.67 20.31
CA ASP A 9 8.89 -9.90 20.47
C ASP A 9 10.08 -9.97 19.48
N GLU A 10 9.93 -9.38 18.29
CA GLU A 10 10.97 -9.25 17.26
C GLU A 10 11.98 -8.12 17.54
N GLY A 11 11.74 -7.32 18.59
CA GLY A 11 12.69 -6.33 19.07
C GLY A 11 12.55 -4.93 18.45
N ALA A 12 11.43 -4.62 17.78
CA ALA A 12 11.14 -3.25 17.38
C ALA A 12 10.94 -2.34 18.61
N GLU A 13 11.33 -1.08 18.48
CA GLU A 13 11.14 -0.10 19.56
C GLU A 13 9.68 0.33 19.62
N LEU A 14 8.96 -0.03 20.69
CA LEU A 14 7.61 0.45 20.93
C LEU A 14 7.63 1.90 21.44
N VAL A 15 7.42 2.87 20.54
CA VAL A 15 7.44 4.31 20.87
C VAL A 15 6.21 4.71 21.68
N CYS A 16 5.03 4.22 21.28
CA CYS A 16 3.78 4.46 21.99
C CYS A 16 2.73 3.38 21.68
N GLY A 17 1.69 3.32 22.51
CA GLY A 17 0.56 2.41 22.31
C GLY A 17 0.82 1.00 22.84
N GLY A 18 0.82 0.01 21.96
CA GLY A 18 1.01 -1.40 22.29
C GLY A 18 -0.30 -2.16 22.45
N THR A 19 -0.20 -3.37 23.01
CA THR A 19 -1.36 -4.25 23.21
C THR A 19 -2.35 -3.66 24.22
N GLY A 20 -3.60 -4.12 24.17
CA GLY A 20 -4.69 -3.66 25.01
C GLY A 20 -5.51 -2.51 24.41
N ARG A 21 -6.36 -1.93 25.26
CA ARG A 21 -7.30 -0.86 24.93
C ARG A 21 -6.83 0.48 25.51
N PRO A 22 -7.22 1.62 24.92
CA PRO A 22 -7.08 2.92 25.58
C PRO A 22 -7.78 2.93 26.94
N GLU A 23 -7.22 3.67 27.90
CA GLU A 23 -7.80 3.80 29.24
C GLU A 23 -9.22 4.41 29.17
N GLY A 24 -10.12 3.91 30.03
CA GLY A 24 -11.50 4.37 30.08
C GLY A 24 -12.43 3.79 29.00
N LEU A 25 -11.91 2.98 28.06
CA LEU A 25 -12.69 2.33 27.00
C LEU A 25 -12.81 0.82 27.21
N GLU A 26 -13.55 0.43 28.24
CA GLU A 26 -13.73 -0.98 28.66
C GLU A 26 -14.70 -1.79 27.76
N LYS A 27 -15.52 -1.10 26.95
CA LYS A 27 -16.48 -1.72 26.01
C LYS A 27 -16.18 -1.27 24.59
N GLY A 28 -16.37 -2.17 23.62
CA GLY A 28 -16.04 -1.95 22.21
C GLY A 28 -14.72 -2.59 21.78
N PHE A 29 -14.42 -2.52 20.48
CA PHE A 29 -13.22 -3.11 19.86
C PHE A 29 -12.14 -2.05 19.66
N TYR A 30 -11.78 -1.35 20.72
CA TYR A 30 -10.75 -0.31 20.66
C TYR A 30 -9.34 -0.91 20.69
N VAL A 31 -8.43 -0.27 19.97
CA VAL A 31 -7.00 -0.57 19.93
C VAL A 31 -6.26 0.74 20.18
N ARG A 32 -5.16 0.69 20.94
CA ARG A 32 -4.29 1.87 21.11
C ARG A 32 -3.62 2.19 19.77
N PRO A 33 -3.64 3.45 19.32
CA PRO A 33 -2.74 3.89 18.25
C PRO A 33 -1.31 3.54 18.65
N THR A 34 -0.61 2.80 17.78
CA THR A 34 0.68 2.18 18.10
C THR A 34 1.72 2.60 17.06
N LEU A 35 2.91 2.96 17.53
CA LEU A 35 4.04 3.34 16.69
C LEU A 35 5.26 2.51 17.08
N PHE A 36 5.85 1.82 16.10
CA PHE A 36 7.14 1.14 16.21
C PHE A 36 8.23 1.94 15.47
N ALA A 37 9.38 2.11 16.12
CA ALA A 37 10.61 2.64 15.53
C ALA A 37 11.66 1.53 15.39
N ASN A 38 12.73 1.82 14.63
CA ASN A 38 13.84 0.89 14.37
C ASN A 38 13.37 -0.47 13.84
N VAL A 39 12.32 -0.47 13.01
CA VAL A 39 11.81 -1.68 12.37
C VAL A 39 12.73 -2.04 11.21
N THR A 40 13.08 -3.33 11.09
CA THR A 40 13.75 -3.87 9.90
C THR A 40 12.72 -4.49 8.97
N ASN A 41 12.97 -4.47 7.65
CA ASN A 41 11.96 -4.85 6.67
C ASN A 41 11.59 -6.35 6.72
N ASP A 42 12.41 -7.19 7.33
CA ASP A 42 12.18 -8.62 7.53
C ASP A 42 11.26 -8.96 8.73
N MET A 43 10.93 -7.98 9.57
CA MET A 43 9.98 -8.14 10.67
C MET A 43 8.57 -8.40 10.17
N GLN A 44 7.79 -9.20 10.91
CA GLN A 44 6.42 -9.54 10.56
C GLN A 44 5.53 -8.30 10.45
N ILE A 45 5.74 -7.29 11.31
CA ILE A 45 5.03 -6.00 11.30
C ILE A 45 5.37 -5.08 10.12
N ALA A 46 6.39 -5.43 9.32
CA ALA A 46 6.72 -4.77 8.06
C ALA A 46 6.16 -5.54 6.84
N GLN A 47 6.04 -6.86 6.94
CA GLN A 47 5.65 -7.74 5.84
C GLN A 47 4.14 -8.05 5.77
N GLU A 48 3.44 -8.04 6.91
CA GLU A 48 2.02 -8.36 6.98
C GLU A 48 1.13 -7.13 7.12
N GLU A 49 -0.04 -7.17 6.47
CA GLU A 49 -1.04 -6.11 6.59
C GLU A 49 -1.72 -6.16 7.98
N ILE A 50 -1.46 -5.16 8.82
CA ILE A 50 -1.98 -5.12 10.20
C ILE A 50 -3.47 -4.75 10.24
N PHE A 51 -3.93 -3.92 9.29
CA PHE A 51 -5.32 -3.45 9.19
C PHE A 51 -5.89 -2.81 10.47
N GLY A 52 -5.00 -2.18 11.27
CA GLY A 52 -5.31 -1.48 12.51
C GLY A 52 -4.47 -0.21 12.64
N PRO A 53 -4.65 0.57 13.72
CA PRO A 53 -3.95 1.86 13.90
C PRO A 53 -2.51 1.65 14.38
N VAL A 54 -1.69 0.96 13.58
CA VAL A 54 -0.30 0.60 13.88
C VAL A 54 0.59 1.09 12.74
N LEU A 55 1.65 1.82 13.08
CA LEU A 55 2.66 2.28 12.13
C LEU A 55 4.02 1.67 12.46
N SER A 56 4.74 1.27 11.42
CA SER A 56 6.10 0.75 11.47
C SER A 56 7.03 1.76 10.77
N MET A 57 8.04 2.28 11.48
CA MET A 57 9.05 3.18 10.90
C MET A 57 10.32 2.42 10.56
N ILE A 58 10.62 2.37 9.26
CA ILE A 58 11.83 1.76 8.69
C ILE A 58 12.69 2.90 8.15
N GLY A 59 13.93 2.99 8.64
CA GLY A 59 14.92 3.95 8.14
C GLY A 59 15.54 3.49 6.83
N TYR A 60 16.07 4.43 6.04
CA TYR A 60 16.83 4.17 4.83
C TYR A 60 17.87 5.28 4.63
N GLU A 61 18.95 5.01 3.91
CA GLU A 61 20.05 5.94 3.68
C GLU A 61 19.97 6.67 2.33
N ASN A 62 19.36 6.05 1.33
CA ASN A 62 19.28 6.59 -0.03
C ASN A 62 18.02 6.12 -0.78
N ASP A 63 17.75 6.72 -1.95
CA ASP A 63 16.56 6.44 -2.74
C ASP A 63 16.51 5.01 -3.28
N GLN A 64 17.66 4.43 -3.64
CA GLN A 64 17.72 3.06 -4.15
C GLN A 64 17.34 2.06 -3.06
N GLU A 65 17.81 2.28 -1.83
CA GLU A 65 17.42 1.49 -0.66
C GLU A 65 15.94 1.66 -0.33
N ALA A 66 15.42 2.89 -0.34
CA ALA A 66 13.99 3.14 -0.13
C ALA A 66 13.11 2.42 -1.17
N VAL A 67 13.50 2.46 -2.45
CA VAL A 67 12.83 1.72 -3.53
C VAL A 67 12.90 0.22 -3.32
N SER A 68 14.05 -0.30 -2.84
CA SER A 68 14.20 -1.73 -2.53
C SER A 68 13.26 -2.14 -1.41
N ILE A 69 13.26 -1.42 -0.28
CA ILE A 69 12.38 -1.67 0.88
C ILE A 69 10.90 -1.63 0.45
N ALA A 70 10.48 -0.57 -0.24
CA ALA A 70 9.09 -0.40 -0.66
C ALA A 70 8.62 -1.47 -1.66
N ASN A 71 9.53 -2.06 -2.45
CA ASN A 71 9.21 -3.13 -3.38
C ASN A 71 9.30 -4.54 -2.76
N ASP A 72 10.00 -4.70 -1.65
CA ASP A 72 10.22 -5.96 -0.92
C ASP A 72 9.01 -6.30 -0.04
N THR A 73 7.92 -6.60 -0.73
CA THR A 73 6.64 -7.03 -0.17
C THR A 73 5.87 -7.83 -1.23
N VAL A 74 4.99 -8.73 -0.80
CA VAL A 74 4.06 -9.44 -1.69
C VAL A 74 2.91 -8.56 -2.19
N PHE A 75 2.72 -7.38 -1.61
CA PHE A 75 1.65 -6.44 -1.92
C PHE A 75 2.09 -5.31 -2.87
N GLY A 76 1.12 -4.56 -3.39
CA GLY A 76 1.35 -3.43 -4.29
C GLY A 76 0.05 -2.70 -4.65
N LEU A 77 -0.74 -2.29 -3.65
CA LEU A 77 -2.01 -1.59 -3.86
C LEU A 77 -1.82 -0.08 -4.11
N ALA A 78 -1.31 0.62 -3.09
CA ALA A 78 -1.05 2.05 -3.12
C ALA A 78 0.28 2.39 -2.45
N GLY A 79 0.84 3.55 -2.79
CA GLY A 79 2.03 4.11 -2.16
C GLY A 79 1.97 5.63 -2.12
N TYR A 80 2.71 6.22 -1.18
CA TYR A 80 2.72 7.65 -0.91
C TYR A 80 4.17 8.13 -0.82
N ILE A 81 4.48 9.24 -1.47
CA ILE A 81 5.81 9.83 -1.43
C ILE A 81 5.74 11.35 -1.28
N SER A 82 6.64 11.89 -0.46
CA SER A 82 6.77 13.31 -0.21
C SER A 82 8.20 13.77 -0.43
N GLY A 83 8.41 14.87 -1.14
CA GLY A 83 9.73 15.41 -1.45
C GLY A 83 9.71 16.49 -2.52
N SER A 84 10.88 16.86 -3.05
CA SER A 84 10.94 17.69 -4.26
C SER A 84 10.22 16.96 -5.40
N HIS A 85 9.41 17.69 -6.16
CA HIS A 85 8.48 17.09 -7.12
C HIS A 85 9.17 16.14 -8.09
N ASP A 86 10.26 16.58 -8.73
CA ASP A 86 10.97 15.78 -9.73
C ASP A 86 11.56 14.48 -9.14
N ARG A 87 12.21 14.57 -7.97
CA ARG A 87 12.76 13.41 -7.27
C ARG A 87 11.65 12.46 -6.82
N ALA A 88 10.56 12.99 -6.27
CA ALA A 88 9.44 12.20 -5.81
C ALA A 88 8.77 11.43 -6.98
N VAL A 89 8.63 12.06 -8.14
CA VAL A 89 8.12 11.42 -9.36
C VAL A 89 9.11 10.36 -9.88
N GLU A 90 10.42 10.63 -9.85
CA GLU A 90 11.45 9.67 -10.27
C GLU A 90 11.47 8.40 -9.40
N VAL A 91 11.37 8.57 -8.08
CA VAL A 91 11.27 7.45 -7.13
C VAL A 91 9.94 6.72 -7.31
N ALA A 92 8.81 7.44 -7.42
CA ALA A 92 7.48 6.84 -7.57
C ALA A 92 7.39 5.91 -8.79
N ARG A 93 8.06 6.24 -9.90
CA ARG A 93 8.10 5.40 -11.11
C ARG A 93 8.75 4.03 -10.90
N GLN A 94 9.56 3.87 -9.86
CA GLN A 94 10.27 2.63 -9.55
C GLN A 94 9.50 1.74 -8.56
N ILE A 95 8.45 2.26 -7.92
CA ILE A 95 7.64 1.51 -6.96
C ILE A 95 6.58 0.70 -7.70
N ARG A 96 6.57 -0.63 -7.47
CA ARG A 96 5.67 -1.59 -8.12
C ARG A 96 4.35 -1.67 -7.38
N THR A 97 3.56 -0.63 -7.51
CA THR A 97 2.22 -0.51 -6.95
C THR A 97 1.26 0.06 -7.98
N GLY A 98 -0.04 -0.15 -7.81
CA GLY A 98 -1.02 0.33 -8.77
C GLY A 98 -1.31 1.82 -8.68
N ASN A 99 -1.17 2.42 -7.50
CA ASN A 99 -1.44 3.84 -7.27
C ASN A 99 -0.28 4.49 -6.50
N MET A 100 0.19 5.64 -6.99
CA MET A 100 1.21 6.46 -6.32
C MET A 100 0.69 7.87 -6.09
N HIS A 101 0.75 8.33 -4.85
CA HIS A 101 0.36 9.67 -4.44
C HIS A 101 1.61 10.50 -4.13
N VAL A 102 1.85 11.53 -4.96
CA VAL A 102 3.00 12.43 -4.80
C VAL A 102 2.57 13.68 -4.04
N ASN A 103 3.30 14.05 -2.98
CA ASN A 103 3.13 15.28 -2.21
C ASN A 103 1.68 15.52 -1.72
N GLY A 104 1.02 14.45 -1.26
CA GLY A 104 -0.33 14.53 -0.71
C GLY A 104 -1.45 14.66 -1.74
N ALA A 105 -1.19 14.37 -3.02
CA ALA A 105 -2.24 14.27 -4.03
C ALA A 105 -3.36 13.32 -3.58
N GLY A 106 -4.62 13.77 -3.70
CA GLY A 106 -5.78 12.94 -3.39
C GLY A 106 -6.08 11.89 -4.48
N PRO A 107 -7.06 11.02 -4.26
CA PRO A 107 -7.54 10.10 -5.30
C PRO A 107 -8.22 10.87 -6.45
N ASP A 108 -8.09 10.36 -7.67
CA ASP A 108 -8.85 10.80 -8.85
C ASP A 108 -9.65 9.60 -9.38
N PHE A 109 -10.99 9.68 -9.30
CA PHE A 109 -11.87 8.61 -9.75
C PHE A 109 -11.92 8.43 -11.28
N ASN A 110 -11.28 9.32 -12.05
CA ASN A 110 -11.05 9.10 -13.48
C ASN A 110 -9.76 8.31 -13.75
N ALA A 111 -8.85 8.24 -12.78
CA ALA A 111 -7.66 7.41 -12.86
C ALA A 111 -7.97 5.96 -12.46
N PRO A 112 -7.26 4.97 -13.01
CA PRO A 112 -7.49 3.57 -12.67
C PRO A 112 -6.97 3.24 -11.25
N PHE A 113 -7.80 2.59 -10.45
CA PHE A 113 -7.45 2.08 -9.13
C PHE A 113 -7.31 0.57 -9.12
N GLY A 114 -6.39 0.00 -8.36
CA GLY A 114 -6.19 -1.45 -8.30
C GLY A 114 -4.76 -1.80 -7.97
N GLY A 115 -4.48 -3.09 -7.77
CA GLY A 115 -3.20 -3.57 -7.26
C GLY A 115 -2.23 -4.13 -8.30
N TYR A 116 -1.01 -4.34 -7.83
CA TYR A 116 0.01 -5.21 -8.38
C TYR A 116 0.20 -6.41 -7.44
N LYS A 117 0.87 -7.46 -7.92
CA LYS A 117 1.25 -8.64 -7.13
C LYS A 117 0.02 -9.29 -6.46
N GLN A 118 0.07 -9.55 -5.15
CA GLN A 118 -1.05 -10.16 -4.42
C GLN A 118 -2.16 -9.16 -4.03
N SER A 119 -2.00 -7.87 -4.35
CA SER A 119 -3.05 -6.86 -4.10
C SER A 119 -4.17 -6.83 -5.15
N GLY A 120 -4.20 -7.82 -6.05
CA GLY A 120 -5.25 -7.98 -7.06
C GLY A 120 -4.74 -7.86 -8.50
N ASN A 121 -5.61 -8.24 -9.43
CA ASN A 121 -5.41 -8.11 -10.87
C ASN A 121 -6.67 -7.52 -11.48
N GLY A 122 -6.51 -6.53 -12.36
CA GLY A 122 -7.60 -5.68 -12.82
C GLY A 122 -7.52 -4.25 -12.31
N ARG A 123 -8.41 -3.38 -12.78
CA ARG A 123 -8.54 -1.98 -12.37
C ARG A 123 -10.01 -1.63 -12.17
N GLU A 124 -10.31 -0.96 -11.07
CA GLU A 124 -11.54 -0.21 -10.86
C GLU A 124 -11.36 1.25 -11.30
N TRP A 125 -12.47 2.00 -11.36
CA TRP A 125 -12.55 3.43 -11.68
C TRP A 125 -12.07 3.80 -13.11
N GLY A 126 -12.42 5.01 -13.53
CA GLY A 126 -12.13 5.49 -14.88
C GLY A 126 -12.66 4.59 -16.00
N SER A 127 -12.12 4.76 -17.21
CA SER A 127 -12.45 3.91 -18.36
C SER A 127 -11.99 2.47 -18.18
N HIS A 128 -10.85 2.25 -17.52
CA HIS A 128 -10.29 0.92 -17.30
C HIS A 128 -11.21 0.05 -16.44
N GLY A 129 -11.83 0.63 -15.40
CA GLY A 129 -12.84 -0.06 -14.60
C GLY A 129 -14.13 -0.35 -15.34
N LEU A 130 -14.55 0.52 -16.26
CA LEU A 130 -15.68 0.22 -17.12
C LEU A 130 -15.39 -0.95 -18.06
N GLU A 131 -14.18 -1.01 -18.62
CA GLU A 131 -13.74 -2.06 -19.54
C GLU A 131 -13.78 -3.46 -18.92
N GLU A 132 -13.65 -3.59 -17.59
CA GLU A 132 -13.78 -4.89 -16.90
C GLU A 132 -15.18 -5.52 -16.98
N PHE A 133 -16.20 -4.71 -17.29
CA PHE A 133 -17.59 -5.15 -17.43
C PHE A 133 -18.04 -5.25 -18.90
N LEU A 134 -17.11 -5.12 -19.86
CA LEU A 134 -17.39 -5.18 -21.29
C LEU A 134 -16.83 -6.46 -21.93
N GLU A 135 -17.46 -6.88 -23.03
CA GLU A 135 -17.01 -8.02 -23.85
C GLU A 135 -16.56 -7.53 -25.22
N VAL A 136 -15.36 -7.93 -25.66
CA VAL A 136 -14.83 -7.56 -26.98
C VAL A 136 -15.26 -8.60 -28.02
N LYS A 137 -15.91 -8.15 -29.10
CA LYS A 137 -16.32 -9.00 -30.23
C LYS A 137 -15.64 -8.57 -31.52
N ALA A 138 -14.87 -9.46 -32.12
CA ALA A 138 -14.36 -9.32 -33.48
C ALA A 138 -15.31 -9.95 -34.49
N ILE A 139 -15.56 -9.28 -35.62
CA ILE A 139 -16.30 -9.81 -36.77
C ILE A 139 -15.38 -9.73 -37.99
N LEU A 140 -15.09 -10.88 -38.60
CA LEU A 140 -14.21 -10.99 -39.77
C LEU A 140 -15.02 -11.41 -41.01
N GLY A 141 -14.64 -10.92 -42.19
CA GLY A 141 -15.30 -11.28 -43.46
C GLY A 141 -16.70 -10.67 -43.67
N GLY A 142 -17.08 -9.65 -42.90
CA GLY A 142 -18.40 -9.01 -42.98
C GLY A 142 -18.63 -8.07 -44.17
N ALA A 143 -17.63 -7.89 -45.03
CA ALA A 143 -17.83 -7.17 -46.29
C ALA A 143 -18.64 -8.07 -47.23
N GLY A 144 -19.91 -7.74 -47.43
CA GLY A 144 -20.70 -8.34 -48.50
C GLY A 144 -20.00 -8.08 -49.82
N SER A 145 -19.84 -9.12 -50.63
CA SER A 145 -19.46 -8.99 -52.03
C SER A 145 -20.45 -8.04 -52.71
N THR A 146 -20.00 -6.82 -53.02
CA THR A 146 -20.69 -5.90 -53.93
C THR A 146 -20.70 -6.47 -55.34
#